data_AF-A0A969AYQ3-F1
#
_entry.id   AF-A0A969AYQ3-F1
#
_cell.length_a   1.000
_cell.length_b   1.000
_cell.length_c   1.000
_cell.angle_alpha   90.00
_cell.angle_beta   90.00
_cell.angle_gamma   90.00
#
_symmetry.space_group_name_H-M   'P 1'
#
loop_
_entity.id
_entity.type
_entity.pdbx_description
1 polymer ?
#
loop_
_entity_poly.entity_id
_entity_poly.type
_entity_poly.pdbx_seq_one_letter_code
_entity_poly.pdbx_strand_id
1 'polypeptide(L)'
;MFKGFLIWIFDLYKLGVQSHDEEISRRISFSNVVFISLPVVYFSFMLIDYKSFLDLFSKPRFDQAIVPVVILICFFCLWLNHRGFSLLSRILFLTLWPFLLHIIPIALLKTPLDYYIAFPLGVIFHSLLIQLMLSHRKEAGWYWLFLGLNFLTMLIEADVLAYFVEQGVTPNEIIFDKYFLFDNILYWLLFNLVMFYVLLIIELYIKRINRAKRLIENQKEELDAINENLEKLVEERTHNLEEKNIRLRDYAFYHAHLLRAPYCRVLGLLQLMSMTSSEEEKRTDIMPKLVESLDELDMVIKKINHIVDVEV
;
A
#
# COMPACT_ATOMS: atom_id res chain seq x y z
N MET A 1 8.33 23.15 -3.46
CA MET A 1 8.92 22.74 -4.75
C MET A 1 9.36 21.28 -4.75
N PHE A 2 10.17 20.83 -3.78
CA PHE A 2 10.64 19.42 -3.69
C PHE A 2 9.53 18.36 -3.58
N LYS A 3 8.48 18.60 -2.76
CA LYS A 3 7.33 17.67 -2.66
C LYS A 3 6.57 17.51 -3.98
N GLY A 4 6.37 18.59 -4.74
CA GLY A 4 5.68 18.55 -6.03
C GLY A 4 6.47 17.81 -7.11
N PHE A 5 7.80 17.99 -7.13
CA PHE A 5 8.69 17.27 -8.05
C PHE A 5 8.75 15.76 -7.74
N LEU A 6 8.79 15.39 -6.45
CA LEU A 6 8.71 13.99 -6.03
C LEU A 6 7.37 13.35 -6.43
N ILE A 7 6.25 14.02 -6.21
CA ILE A 7 4.92 13.52 -6.61
C ILE A 7 4.86 13.30 -8.13
N TRP A 8 5.42 14.22 -8.92
CA TRP A 8 5.47 14.09 -10.38
C TRP A 8 6.29 12.87 -10.85
N ILE A 9 7.45 12.62 -10.26
CA ILE A 9 8.25 11.41 -10.54
C ILE A 9 7.47 10.14 -10.14
N PHE A 10 6.74 10.19 -9.02
CA PHE A 10 5.89 9.09 -8.56
C PHE A 10 4.70 8.80 -9.50
N ASP A 11 4.20 9.79 -10.24
CA ASP A 11 3.15 9.57 -11.24
C ASP A 11 3.71 9.02 -12.56
N LEU A 12 4.92 9.44 -12.95
CA LEU A 12 5.55 9.02 -14.20
C LEU A 12 5.90 7.53 -14.25
N TYR A 13 6.32 6.91 -13.14
CA TYR A 13 6.64 5.47 -13.17
C TYR A 13 5.38 4.59 -13.36
N LYS A 14 4.18 5.12 -13.09
CA LYS A 14 2.90 4.43 -13.29
C LYS A 14 2.34 4.58 -14.71
N LEU A 15 3.02 5.29 -15.61
CA LEU A 15 2.57 5.46 -16.99
C LEU A 15 2.40 4.11 -17.70
N GLY A 16 1.21 3.87 -18.26
CA GLY A 16 0.91 2.62 -18.98
C GLY A 16 0.65 1.41 -18.09
N VAL A 17 0.63 1.59 -16.76
CA VAL A 17 0.26 0.55 -15.80
C VAL A 17 -1.26 0.42 -15.77
N GLN A 18 -1.81 -0.28 -16.76
CA GLN A 18 -3.24 -0.60 -16.86
C GLN A 18 -3.52 -2.11 -16.82
N SER A 19 -2.49 -2.95 -16.61
CA SER A 19 -2.68 -4.41 -16.63
C SER A 19 -3.32 -4.92 -15.33
N HIS A 20 -4.29 -5.82 -15.46
CA HIS A 20 -4.80 -6.59 -14.32
C HIS A 20 -3.73 -7.51 -13.69
N ASP A 21 -2.66 -7.81 -14.43
CA ASP A 21 -1.55 -8.63 -13.94
C ASP A 21 -0.51 -7.77 -13.19
N GLU A 22 -0.41 -7.96 -11.87
CA GLU A 22 0.52 -7.25 -10.99
C GLU A 22 1.99 -7.44 -11.40
N GLU A 23 2.35 -8.60 -11.96
CA GLU A 23 3.73 -8.88 -12.38
C GLU A 23 4.12 -8.04 -13.59
N ILE A 24 3.27 -8.00 -14.62
CA ILE A 24 3.50 -7.21 -15.83
C ILE A 24 3.52 -5.72 -15.48
N SER A 25 2.58 -5.26 -14.65
CA SER A 25 2.53 -3.89 -14.13
C SER A 25 3.85 -3.47 -13.48
N ARG A 26 4.47 -4.37 -12.72
CA ARG A 26 5.77 -4.12 -12.09
C ARG A 26 6.90 -4.02 -13.11
N ARG A 27 6.91 -4.86 -14.15
CA ARG A 27 7.92 -4.79 -15.24
C ARG A 27 7.83 -3.48 -16.02
N ILE A 28 6.61 -3.01 -16.29
CA ILE A 28 6.37 -1.70 -16.90
C ILE A 28 6.90 -0.59 -16.00
N SER A 29 6.61 -0.67 -14.70
CA SER A 29 7.08 0.30 -13.70
C SER A 29 8.61 0.37 -13.64
N PHE A 30 9.31 -0.77 -13.58
CA PHE A 30 10.77 -0.80 -13.62
C PHE A 30 11.33 -0.21 -14.92
N SER A 31 10.67 -0.48 -16.05
CA SER A 31 11.07 0.08 -17.35
C SER A 31 10.91 1.60 -17.37
N ASN A 32 9.81 2.14 -16.85
CA ASN A 32 9.61 3.58 -16.72
C ASN A 32 10.67 4.22 -15.82
N VAL A 33 11.03 3.58 -14.71
CA VAL A 33 12.11 4.06 -13.83
C VAL A 33 13.42 4.16 -14.61
N VAL A 34 13.77 3.15 -15.42
CA VAL A 34 14.97 3.18 -16.28
C VAL A 34 14.88 4.29 -17.33
N PHE A 35 13.73 4.44 -17.99
CA PHE A 35 13.54 5.47 -19.02
C PHE A 35 13.54 6.90 -18.47
N ILE A 36 13.31 7.08 -17.18
CA ILE A 36 13.41 8.39 -16.51
C ILE A 36 14.84 8.61 -15.97
N SER A 37 15.44 7.59 -15.35
CA SER A 37 16.74 7.72 -14.70
C SER A 37 17.90 7.87 -15.69
N LEU A 38 17.88 7.14 -16.81
CA LEU A 38 18.94 7.21 -17.81
C LEU A 38 19.08 8.61 -18.41
N PRO A 39 18.00 9.28 -18.87
CA PRO A 39 18.08 10.67 -19.30
C PRO A 39 18.65 11.61 -18.24
N VAL A 40 18.27 11.45 -16.97
CA VAL A 40 18.80 12.30 -15.88
C VAL A 40 20.31 12.13 -15.74
N VAL A 41 20.80 10.88 -15.78
CA VAL A 41 22.24 10.59 -15.75
C VAL A 41 22.94 11.19 -16.96
N TYR A 42 22.39 11.01 -18.16
CA TYR A 42 22.97 11.53 -19.39
C TYR A 42 22.95 13.05 -19.48
N PHE A 43 21.88 13.72 -19.05
CA PHE A 43 21.85 15.17 -18.95
C PHE A 43 22.92 15.68 -17.98
N SER A 44 23.15 14.97 -16.86
CA SER A 44 24.22 15.33 -15.92
C SER A 44 25.60 15.25 -16.57
N PHE A 45 25.88 14.20 -17.35
CA PHE A 45 27.11 14.09 -18.15
C PHE A 45 27.23 15.21 -19.19
N MET A 46 26.14 15.51 -19.90
CA MET A 46 26.12 16.60 -20.89
C MET A 46 26.35 17.97 -20.26
N LEU A 47 25.90 18.21 -19.03
CA LEU A 47 26.13 19.47 -18.32
C LEU A 47 27.60 19.62 -17.89
N ILE A 48 28.24 18.53 -17.47
CA ILE A 48 29.66 18.53 -17.08
C ILE A 48 30.54 18.81 -18.29
N ASP A 49 30.22 18.23 -19.46
CA ASP A 49 31.01 18.39 -20.69
C ASP A 49 30.27 19.23 -21.76
N TYR A 50 29.55 20.29 -21.33
CA TYR A 50 28.63 21.02 -22.22
C TYR A 50 29.31 21.62 -23.47
N LYS A 51 30.59 21.99 -23.37
CA LYS A 51 31.35 22.56 -24.50
C LYS A 51 31.54 21.54 -25.62
N SER A 52 31.78 20.29 -25.27
CA SER A 52 31.92 19.17 -26.20
C SER A 52 30.61 18.94 -26.97
N PHE A 53 29.47 19.03 -26.30
CA PHE A 53 28.14 18.86 -26.93
C PHE A 53 27.64 20.10 -27.70
N LEU A 54 28.13 21.31 -27.41
CA LEU A 54 27.78 22.51 -28.19
C LEU A 54 28.54 22.62 -29.51
N ASP A 55 29.73 22.00 -29.62
CA ASP A 55 30.56 22.06 -30.82
C ASP A 55 30.13 21.04 -31.91
N LEU A 56 28.98 20.38 -31.72
CA LEU A 56 28.41 19.36 -32.60
C LEU A 56 28.26 19.83 -34.05
N PHE A 57 28.03 21.14 -34.26
CA PHE A 57 27.83 21.74 -35.58
C PHE A 57 29.14 22.11 -36.28
N SER A 58 30.24 22.25 -35.54
CA SER A 58 31.54 22.66 -36.10
C SER A 58 32.41 21.44 -36.45
N LYS A 59 32.35 20.39 -35.62
CA LYS A 59 33.04 19.11 -35.84
C LYS A 59 32.15 17.95 -35.36
N PRO A 60 31.30 17.37 -36.22
CA PRO A 60 30.40 16.31 -35.81
C PRO A 60 31.20 15.08 -35.39
N ARG A 61 31.33 14.85 -34.07
CA ARG A 61 31.82 13.59 -33.54
C ARG A 61 30.61 12.73 -33.20
N PHE A 62 30.50 11.57 -33.86
CA PHE A 62 29.30 10.73 -33.80
C PHE A 62 29.01 10.22 -32.37
N ASP A 63 30.06 10.02 -31.56
CA ASP A 63 30.02 9.70 -30.14
C ASP A 63 29.17 10.69 -29.31
N GLN A 64 29.25 11.99 -29.62
CA GLN A 64 28.48 13.04 -28.94
C GLN A 64 26.98 13.04 -29.32
N ALA A 65 26.64 12.54 -30.52
CA ALA A 65 25.24 12.49 -30.98
C ALA A 65 24.46 11.29 -30.39
N ILE A 66 25.16 10.23 -29.95
CA ILE A 66 24.54 9.02 -29.39
C ILE A 66 23.75 9.33 -28.13
N VAL A 67 24.30 10.16 -27.23
CA VAL A 67 23.69 10.45 -25.93
C VAL A 67 22.32 11.14 -26.09
N PRO A 68 22.18 12.24 -26.87
CA PRO A 68 20.86 12.81 -27.19
C PRO A 68 19.89 11.81 -27.83
N VAL A 69 20.37 10.95 -28.74
CA VAL A 69 19.52 9.94 -29.40
C VAL A 69 18.98 8.94 -28.38
N VAL A 70 19.81 8.46 -27.44
CA VAL A 70 19.35 7.55 -26.38
C VAL A 70 18.32 8.22 -25.47
N ILE A 71 18.51 9.51 -25.14
CA ILE A 71 17.53 10.30 -24.38
C ILE A 71 16.18 10.35 -25.12
N LEU A 72 16.19 10.65 -26.42
CA LEU A 72 14.98 10.68 -27.24
C LEU A 72 14.29 9.31 -27.30
N ILE A 73 15.07 8.22 -27.40
CA ILE A 73 14.54 6.86 -27.35
C ILE A 73 13.87 6.58 -26.00
N CYS A 74 14.47 6.98 -24.88
CA CYS A 74 13.86 6.80 -23.56
C CYS A 74 12.50 7.53 -23.46
N PHE A 75 12.41 8.78 -23.91
CA PHE A 75 11.15 9.52 -23.94
C PHE A 75 10.13 8.90 -24.89
N PHE A 76 10.57 8.41 -26.06
CA PHE A 76 9.70 7.70 -26.98
C PHE A 76 9.17 6.39 -26.38
N CYS A 77 10.00 5.63 -25.66
CA CYS A 77 9.58 4.43 -24.95
C CYS A 77 8.59 4.73 -23.81
N LEU A 78 8.76 5.84 -23.08
CA LEU A 78 7.77 6.31 -22.11
C LEU A 78 6.44 6.65 -22.77
N TRP A 79 6.49 7.33 -23.92
CA TRP A 79 5.29 7.64 -24.70
C TRP A 79 4.58 6.37 -25.20
N LEU A 80 5.33 5.36 -25.67
CA LEU A 80 4.78 4.05 -26.05
C LEU A 80 4.12 3.35 -24.85
N ASN A 81 4.74 3.38 -23.67
CA ASN A 81 4.15 2.86 -22.44
C ASN A 81 2.82 3.54 -22.14
N HIS A 82 2.78 4.87 -22.20
CA HIS A 82 1.55 5.64 -21.99
C HIS A 82 0.43 5.27 -22.97
N ARG A 83 0.76 4.91 -24.22
CA ARG A 83 -0.18 4.44 -25.24
C ARG A 83 -0.59 2.96 -25.10
N GLY A 84 -0.06 2.25 -24.10
CA GLY A 84 -0.34 0.83 -23.85
C GLY A 84 0.56 -0.15 -24.60
N PHE A 85 1.50 0.33 -25.44
CA PHE A 85 2.43 -0.51 -26.19
C PHE A 85 3.68 -0.87 -25.37
N SER A 86 3.47 -1.41 -24.18
CA SER A 86 4.54 -1.52 -23.19
C SER A 86 5.53 -2.64 -23.44
N LEU A 87 5.13 -3.75 -24.06
CA LEU A 87 6.08 -4.78 -24.49
C LEU A 87 6.99 -4.26 -25.61
N LEU A 88 6.40 -3.54 -26.58
CA LEU A 88 7.14 -2.99 -27.72
C LEU A 88 8.20 -1.99 -27.28
N SER A 89 7.87 -1.08 -26.35
CA SER A 89 8.83 -0.10 -25.82
C SER A 89 10.06 -0.77 -25.17
N ARG A 90 9.82 -1.85 -24.43
CA ARG A 90 10.86 -2.61 -23.72
C ARG A 90 11.74 -3.39 -24.69
N ILE A 91 11.14 -4.08 -25.66
CA ILE A 91 11.89 -4.79 -26.72
C ILE A 91 12.71 -3.79 -27.55
N LEU A 92 12.10 -2.68 -27.97
CA LEU A 92 12.79 -1.65 -28.75
C LEU A 92 14.00 -1.10 -28.00
N PHE A 93 13.83 -0.77 -26.72
CA PHE A 93 14.93 -0.27 -25.90
C PHE A 93 16.03 -1.32 -25.69
N LEU A 94 15.66 -2.55 -25.28
CA LEU A 94 16.61 -3.63 -25.04
C LEU A 94 17.40 -4.01 -26.30
N THR A 95 16.79 -3.88 -27.48
CA THR A 95 17.50 -4.07 -28.75
C THR A 95 18.40 -2.88 -29.06
N LEU A 96 17.91 -1.65 -29.04
CA LEU A 96 18.68 -0.50 -29.56
C LEU A 96 19.82 -0.06 -28.64
N TRP A 97 19.63 -0.14 -27.33
CA TRP A 97 20.59 0.35 -26.34
C TRP A 97 22.01 -0.23 -26.48
N PRO A 98 22.23 -1.55 -26.58
CA PRO A 98 23.58 -2.12 -26.73
C PRO A 98 24.26 -1.74 -28.05
N PHE A 99 23.49 -1.60 -29.15
CA PHE A 99 24.07 -1.16 -30.41
C PHE A 99 24.51 0.30 -30.35
N LEU A 100 23.66 1.17 -29.80
CA LEU A 100 23.94 2.59 -29.72
C LEU A 100 25.11 2.91 -28.79
N LEU A 101 25.18 2.27 -27.63
CA LEU A 101 26.21 2.59 -26.64
C LEU A 101 27.50 1.79 -26.76
N HIS A 102 27.48 0.66 -27.47
CA HIS A 102 28.67 -0.18 -27.57
C HIS A 102 29.08 -0.47 -29.00
N ILE A 103 28.26 -1.20 -29.76
CA ILE A 103 28.67 -1.71 -31.08
C ILE A 103 29.02 -0.58 -32.05
N ILE A 104 28.20 0.48 -32.11
CA ILE A 104 28.43 1.60 -33.02
C ILE A 104 29.70 2.39 -32.62
N PRO A 105 29.90 2.80 -31.35
CA PRO A 105 31.16 3.42 -30.94
C PRO A 105 32.39 2.57 -31.22
N ILE A 106 32.37 1.27 -30.90
CA ILE A 106 33.49 0.35 -31.15
C ILE A 106 33.82 0.32 -32.66
N ALA A 107 32.81 0.21 -33.51
CA ALA A 107 32.98 0.13 -34.96
C ALA A 107 33.51 1.43 -35.59
N LEU A 108 33.03 2.59 -35.11
CA LEU A 108 33.39 3.90 -35.64
C LEU A 108 34.75 4.40 -35.12
N LEU A 109 35.03 4.18 -33.84
CA LEU A 109 36.24 4.68 -33.16
C LEU A 109 37.40 3.67 -33.13
N LYS A 110 37.22 2.51 -33.76
CA LYS A 110 38.22 1.45 -33.88
C LYS A 110 38.72 0.91 -32.53
N THR A 111 37.78 0.40 -31.73
CA THR A 111 38.02 -0.15 -30.38
C THR A 111 38.91 0.74 -29.49
N PRO A 112 38.37 1.85 -28.97
CA PRO A 112 39.08 2.70 -28.02
C PRO A 112 39.51 1.94 -26.76
N LEU A 113 40.56 2.43 -26.08
CA LEU A 113 41.16 1.73 -24.94
C LEU A 113 40.18 1.53 -23.76
N ASP A 114 39.27 2.47 -23.54
CA ASP A 114 38.25 2.40 -22.49
C ASP A 114 37.19 1.32 -22.76
N TYR A 115 36.97 0.92 -24.01
CA TYR A 115 35.97 -0.09 -24.38
C TYR A 115 36.38 -1.52 -24.02
N TYR A 116 37.66 -1.78 -23.75
CA TYR A 116 38.10 -3.06 -23.17
C TYR A 116 37.50 -3.31 -21.78
N ILE A 117 37.08 -2.25 -21.07
CA ILE A 117 36.39 -2.32 -19.78
C ILE A 117 34.89 -2.02 -19.96
N ALA A 118 34.55 -0.98 -20.71
CA ALA A 118 33.17 -0.52 -20.83
C ALA A 118 32.26 -1.52 -21.55
N PHE A 119 32.78 -2.29 -22.52
CA PHE A 119 31.96 -3.23 -23.27
C PHE A 119 31.55 -4.46 -22.45
N PRO A 120 32.47 -5.20 -21.77
CA PRO A 120 32.06 -6.30 -20.89
C PRO A 120 31.11 -5.86 -19.76
N LEU A 121 31.39 -4.71 -19.14
CA LEU A 121 30.50 -4.13 -18.12
C LEU A 121 29.12 -3.78 -18.70
N GLY A 122 29.09 -3.27 -19.93
CA GLY A 122 27.86 -3.00 -20.68
C GLY A 122 27.03 -4.25 -20.95
N VAL A 123 27.69 -5.36 -21.33
CA VAL A 123 27.03 -6.66 -21.54
C VAL A 123 26.41 -7.18 -20.24
N ILE A 124 27.14 -7.09 -19.11
CA ILE A 124 26.62 -7.45 -17.79
C ILE A 124 25.45 -6.54 -17.42
N PHE A 125 25.58 -5.22 -17.55
CA PHE A 125 24.50 -4.30 -17.21
C PHE A 125 23.23 -4.54 -18.05
N HIS A 126 23.40 -4.81 -19.35
CA HIS A 126 22.30 -5.15 -20.24
C HIS A 126 21.56 -6.41 -19.78
N SER A 127 22.26 -7.43 -19.29
CA SER A 127 21.62 -8.64 -18.75
C SER A 127 20.71 -8.33 -17.55
N LEU A 128 21.12 -7.40 -16.67
CA LEU A 128 20.30 -6.95 -15.54
C LEU A 128 19.07 -6.18 -16.01
N LEU A 129 19.21 -5.35 -17.04
CA LEU A 129 18.07 -4.65 -17.66
C LEU A 129 17.05 -5.63 -18.24
N ILE A 130 17.50 -6.71 -18.90
CA ILE A 130 16.62 -7.78 -19.40
C ILE A 130 15.81 -8.36 -18.24
N GLN A 131 16.47 -8.69 -17.12
CA GLN A 131 15.79 -9.24 -15.95
C GLN A 131 14.80 -8.29 -15.28
N LEU A 132 15.10 -6.98 -15.27
CA LEU A 132 14.23 -5.96 -14.71
C LEU A 132 12.99 -5.74 -15.58
N MET A 133 13.18 -5.68 -16.90
CA MET A 133 12.17 -5.23 -17.85
C MET A 133 11.30 -6.36 -18.39
N LEU A 134 11.78 -7.61 -18.44
CA LEU A 134 11.00 -8.74 -18.93
C LEU A 134 10.64 -9.72 -17.81
N SER A 135 9.43 -10.29 -17.88
CA SER A 135 9.02 -11.36 -16.96
C SER A 135 9.54 -12.72 -17.42
N HIS A 136 10.27 -13.42 -16.54
CA HIS A 136 10.69 -14.82 -16.78
C HIS A 136 9.52 -15.81 -16.88
N ARG A 137 8.31 -15.44 -16.42
CA ARG A 137 7.11 -16.30 -16.42
C ARG A 137 6.14 -15.94 -17.53
N LYS A 138 5.73 -14.67 -17.57
CA LYS A 138 4.69 -14.16 -18.47
C LYS A 138 5.23 -13.83 -19.85
N GLU A 139 6.50 -13.50 -19.95
CA GLU A 139 7.18 -13.09 -21.18
C GLU A 139 8.40 -13.99 -21.45
N ALA A 140 8.30 -15.26 -21.05
CA ALA A 140 9.42 -16.21 -21.03
C ALA A 140 10.15 -16.32 -22.36
N GLY A 141 9.42 -16.33 -23.49
CA GLY A 141 10.03 -16.41 -24.82
C GLY A 141 10.99 -15.25 -25.10
N TRP A 142 10.54 -14.00 -24.88
CA TRP A 142 11.38 -12.82 -25.04
C TRP A 142 12.49 -12.77 -24.00
N TYR A 143 12.18 -13.10 -22.75
CA TYR A 143 13.16 -13.12 -21.66
C TYR A 143 14.35 -14.03 -21.99
N TRP A 144 14.10 -15.29 -22.34
CA TRP A 144 15.16 -16.26 -22.63
C TRP A 144 15.86 -15.98 -23.95
N LEU A 145 15.15 -15.44 -24.95
CA LEU A 145 15.76 -15.00 -26.20
C LEU A 145 16.80 -13.90 -25.97
N PHE A 146 16.41 -12.82 -25.26
CA PHE A 146 17.33 -11.71 -24.99
C PHE A 146 18.48 -12.13 -24.07
N LEU A 147 18.20 -12.92 -23.03
CA LEU A 147 19.24 -13.39 -22.11
C LEU A 147 20.22 -14.34 -22.82
N GLY A 148 19.73 -15.21 -23.71
CA GLY A 148 20.55 -16.09 -24.52
C GLY A 148 21.43 -15.34 -25.52
N LEU A 149 20.88 -14.34 -26.22
CA LEU A 149 21.65 -13.47 -27.12
C LEU A 149 22.70 -12.65 -26.37
N ASN A 150 22.35 -12.13 -25.19
CA ASN A 150 23.28 -11.42 -24.33
C ASN A 150 24.40 -12.34 -23.82
N PHE A 151 24.09 -13.58 -23.43
CA PHE A 151 25.10 -14.57 -23.06
C PHE A 151 26.01 -14.95 -24.24
N LEU A 152 25.45 -15.09 -25.45
CA LEU A 152 26.27 -15.30 -26.64
C LEU A 152 27.21 -14.12 -26.90
N THR A 153 26.74 -12.89 -26.70
CA THR A 153 27.56 -11.67 -26.82
C THR A 153 28.71 -11.69 -25.81
N MET A 154 28.44 -12.11 -24.57
CA MET A 154 29.45 -12.31 -23.54
C MET A 154 30.54 -13.32 -23.96
N LEU A 155 30.17 -14.40 -24.66
CA LEU A 155 31.15 -15.40 -25.12
C LEU A 155 32.05 -14.91 -26.26
N ILE A 156 31.55 -14.00 -27.11
CA ILE A 156 32.27 -13.50 -28.30
C ILE A 156 32.82 -12.07 -28.12
N GLU A 157 32.76 -11.50 -26.92
CA GLU A 157 33.08 -10.09 -26.72
C GLU A 157 34.54 -9.74 -27.05
N ALA A 158 35.47 -10.67 -26.77
CA ALA A 158 36.88 -10.53 -27.11
C ALA A 158 37.08 -10.49 -28.63
N ASP A 159 36.37 -11.36 -29.37
CA ASP A 159 36.41 -11.40 -30.83
C ASP A 159 35.82 -10.11 -31.43
N VAL A 160 34.74 -9.58 -30.85
CA VAL A 160 34.13 -8.32 -31.26
C VAL A 160 35.12 -7.16 -31.08
N LEU A 161 35.77 -7.07 -29.92
CA LEU A 161 36.76 -6.02 -29.65
C LEU A 161 37.97 -6.14 -30.58
N ALA A 162 38.47 -7.35 -30.81
CA ALA A 162 39.60 -7.63 -31.71
C ALA A 162 39.27 -7.28 -33.17
N TYR A 163 38.05 -7.58 -33.62
CA TYR A 163 37.62 -7.38 -35.00
C TYR A 163 37.61 -5.90 -35.42
N PHE A 164 37.27 -5.01 -34.50
CA PHE A 164 37.15 -3.57 -34.78
C PHE A 164 38.41 -2.75 -34.52
N VAL A 165 39.53 -3.37 -34.11
CA VAL A 165 40.81 -2.67 -33.96
C VAL A 165 41.26 -2.05 -35.28
N GLU A 166 41.99 -0.93 -35.20
CA GLU A 166 42.56 -0.28 -36.38
C GLU A 166 43.49 -1.22 -37.17
N GLN A 167 43.43 -1.15 -38.51
CA GLN A 167 44.23 -2.03 -39.35
C GLN A 167 45.74 -1.82 -39.11
N GLY A 168 46.46 -2.90 -38.86
CA GLY A 168 47.89 -2.87 -38.56
C GLY A 168 48.22 -2.61 -37.09
N VAL A 169 47.22 -2.39 -36.23
CA VAL A 169 47.39 -2.32 -34.77
C VAL A 169 47.07 -3.68 -34.17
N THR A 170 47.96 -4.17 -33.30
CA THR A 170 47.69 -5.40 -32.54
C THR A 170 46.63 -5.12 -31.48
N PRO A 171 45.58 -5.96 -31.37
CA PRO A 171 44.61 -5.82 -30.28
C PRO A 171 45.30 -5.89 -28.91
N ASN A 172 44.72 -5.19 -27.94
CA ASN A 172 45.24 -5.19 -26.57
C ASN A 172 45.37 -6.62 -26.04
N GLU A 173 46.54 -6.99 -25.53
CA GLU A 173 46.88 -8.36 -25.11
C GLU A 173 45.90 -8.92 -24.06
N ILE A 174 45.27 -8.04 -23.28
CA ILE A 174 44.32 -8.41 -22.22
C ILE A 174 43.18 -9.30 -22.73
N ILE A 175 42.70 -9.11 -23.97
CA ILE A 175 41.56 -9.89 -24.49
C ILE A 175 41.92 -11.33 -24.85
N PHE A 176 43.22 -11.64 -24.97
CA PHE A 176 43.72 -12.99 -25.23
C PHE A 176 44.06 -13.74 -23.95
N ASP A 177 44.05 -13.06 -22.80
CA ASP A 177 44.18 -13.72 -21.51
C ASP A 177 42.91 -14.54 -21.23
N LYS A 178 43.07 -15.82 -20.91
CA LYS A 178 41.94 -16.69 -20.56
C LYS A 178 41.17 -16.17 -19.35
N TYR A 179 41.83 -15.50 -18.42
CA TYR A 179 41.21 -14.93 -17.24
C TYR A 179 40.28 -13.75 -17.57
N PHE A 180 40.52 -13.02 -18.67
CA PHE A 180 39.60 -11.96 -19.11
C PHE A 180 38.19 -12.52 -19.37
N LEU A 181 38.10 -13.58 -20.18
CA LEU A 181 36.83 -14.24 -20.46
C LEU A 181 36.23 -14.89 -19.21
N PHE A 182 37.04 -15.57 -18.41
CA PHE A 182 36.53 -16.24 -17.20
C PHE A 182 36.00 -15.26 -16.15
N ASP A 183 36.68 -14.14 -15.94
CA ASP A 183 36.23 -13.10 -15.01
C ASP A 183 34.92 -12.47 -15.49
N ASN A 184 34.80 -12.19 -16.79
CA ASN A 184 33.58 -11.61 -17.35
C ASN A 184 32.40 -12.60 -17.26
N ILE A 185 32.60 -13.89 -17.54
CA ILE A 185 31.60 -14.93 -17.32
C ILE A 185 31.23 -15.05 -15.83
N LEU A 186 32.22 -15.02 -14.93
CA LEU A 186 32.01 -15.11 -13.49
C LEU A 186 31.14 -13.95 -13.00
N TYR A 187 31.48 -12.71 -13.37
CA TYR A 187 30.70 -11.53 -12.98
C TYR A 187 29.32 -11.53 -13.61
N TRP A 188 29.21 -11.91 -14.89
CA TRP A 188 27.91 -12.07 -15.55
C TRP A 188 27.04 -13.06 -14.77
N LEU A 189 27.55 -14.24 -14.45
CA LEU A 189 26.80 -15.25 -13.70
C LEU A 189 26.41 -14.73 -12.32
N LEU A 190 27.35 -14.14 -11.58
CA LEU A 190 27.14 -13.62 -10.23
C LEU A 190 26.04 -12.56 -10.21
N PHE A 191 26.14 -11.53 -11.04
CA PHE A 191 25.15 -10.45 -11.08
C PHE A 191 23.79 -10.94 -11.57
N ASN A 192 23.76 -11.82 -12.57
CA ASN A 192 22.49 -12.38 -13.04
C ASN A 192 21.80 -13.25 -11.98
N LEU A 193 22.55 -14.08 -11.26
CA LEU A 193 22.02 -14.94 -10.20
C LEU A 193 21.48 -14.10 -9.05
N VAL A 194 22.25 -13.12 -8.58
CA VAL A 194 21.84 -12.20 -7.50
C VAL A 194 20.58 -11.44 -7.92
N MET A 195 20.56 -10.86 -9.11
CA MET A 195 19.37 -10.14 -9.61
C MET A 195 18.14 -11.04 -9.70
N PHE A 196 18.31 -12.28 -10.18
CA PHE A 196 17.21 -13.24 -10.28
C PHE A 196 16.62 -13.55 -8.90
N TYR A 197 17.46 -13.82 -7.89
CA TYR A 197 17.01 -14.08 -6.53
C TYR A 197 16.38 -12.84 -5.88
N VAL A 198 16.95 -11.65 -6.08
CA VAL A 198 16.37 -10.40 -5.57
C VAL A 198 14.96 -10.19 -6.13
N LEU A 199 14.77 -10.38 -7.45
CA LEU A 199 13.46 -10.25 -8.08
C LEU A 199 12.47 -11.32 -7.60
N LEU A 200 12.93 -12.56 -7.40
CA LEU A 200 12.11 -13.64 -6.83
C LEU A 200 11.66 -13.31 -5.40
N ILE A 201 12.58 -12.83 -4.56
CA ILE A 201 12.31 -12.46 -3.17
C ILE A 201 11.30 -11.32 -3.13
N ILE A 202 11.49 -10.26 -3.94
CA ILE A 202 10.55 -9.13 -4.03
C ILE A 202 9.14 -9.63 -4.39
N GLU A 203 9.02 -10.53 -5.36
CA GLU A 203 7.72 -11.10 -5.75
C GLU A 203 7.05 -11.87 -4.60
N LEU A 204 7.82 -12.65 -3.84
CA LEU A 204 7.31 -13.38 -2.67
C LEU A 204 6.84 -12.45 -1.56
N TYR A 205 7.60 -11.39 -1.25
CA TYR A 205 7.21 -10.40 -0.24
C TYR A 205 5.93 -9.66 -0.62
N ILE A 206 5.80 -9.22 -1.88
CA ILE A 206 4.58 -8.55 -2.35
C ILE A 206 3.37 -9.47 -2.21
N LYS A 207 3.49 -10.73 -2.61
CA LYS A 207 2.41 -11.73 -2.45
C LYS A 207 1.99 -11.91 -0.99
N ARG A 208 2.94 -11.91 -0.05
CA ARG A 208 2.65 -11.99 1.39
C ARG A 208 1.93 -10.74 1.89
N ILE A 209 2.40 -9.56 1.51
CA ILE A 209 1.78 -8.27 1.89
C ILE A 209 0.34 -8.20 1.37
N ASN A 210 0.10 -8.57 0.11
CA ASN A 210 -1.25 -8.55 -0.47
C ASN A 210 -2.20 -9.53 0.24
N ARG A 211 -1.72 -10.71 0.67
CA ARG A 211 -2.52 -11.64 1.47
C ARG A 211 -2.83 -11.08 2.86
N ALA A 212 -1.84 -10.53 3.55
CA ALA A 212 -2.02 -9.92 4.86
C ALA A 212 -3.01 -8.75 4.80
N LYS A 213 -2.91 -7.91 3.76
CA LYS A 213 -3.84 -6.79 3.52
C LYS A 213 -5.28 -7.28 3.37
N ARG A 214 -5.53 -8.29 2.52
CA ARG A 214 -6.87 -8.87 2.35
C ARG A 214 -7.42 -9.47 3.63
N LEU A 215 -6.58 -10.13 4.43
CA LEU A 215 -6.99 -10.68 5.72
C LEU A 215 -7.43 -9.56 6.68
N ILE A 216 -6.66 -8.47 6.76
CA ILE A 216 -6.98 -7.31 7.60
C ILE A 216 -8.28 -6.65 7.13
N GLU A 217 -8.47 -6.49 5.81
CA GLU A 217 -9.70 -5.93 5.24
C GLU A 217 -10.92 -6.78 5.62
N ASN A 218 -10.84 -8.11 5.48
CA ASN A 218 -11.93 -9.01 5.88
C ASN A 218 -12.21 -8.96 7.39
N GLN A 219 -11.17 -8.95 8.23
CA GLN A 219 -11.33 -8.84 9.68
C GLN A 219 -11.96 -7.51 10.10
N LYS A 220 -11.66 -6.43 9.38
CA LYS A 220 -12.27 -5.13 9.61
C LYS A 220 -13.77 -5.18 9.30
N GLU A 221 -14.16 -5.75 8.15
CA GLU A 221 -15.58 -5.90 7.79
C GLU A 221 -16.35 -6.72 8.83
N GLU A 222 -15.75 -7.79 9.35
CA GLU A 222 -16.35 -8.60 10.42
C GLU A 222 -16.50 -7.82 11.73
N LEU A 223 -15.46 -7.06 12.13
CA LEU A 223 -15.52 -6.21 13.32
C LEU A 223 -16.58 -5.11 13.19
N ASP A 224 -16.68 -4.49 12.03
CA ASP A 224 -17.69 -3.45 11.75
C ASP A 224 -19.10 -4.04 11.88
N ALA A 225 -19.34 -5.25 11.34
CA ALA A 225 -20.62 -5.94 11.48
C ALA A 225 -20.96 -6.35 12.93
N ILE A 226 -19.95 -6.81 13.69
CA ILE A 226 -20.13 -7.13 15.11
C ILE A 226 -20.45 -5.85 15.90
N ASN A 227 -19.75 -4.75 15.61
CA ASN A 227 -19.97 -3.48 16.30
C ASN A 227 -21.38 -2.94 16.05
N GLU A 228 -21.86 -2.95 14.80
CA GLU A 228 -23.23 -2.57 14.47
C GLU A 228 -24.28 -3.41 15.23
N ASN A 229 -24.03 -4.72 15.37
CA ASN A 229 -24.92 -5.60 16.11
C ASN A 229 -24.90 -5.31 17.63
N LEU A 230 -23.70 -5.04 18.19
CA LEU A 230 -23.56 -4.64 19.59
C LEU A 230 -24.27 -3.32 19.88
N GLU A 231 -24.15 -2.34 18.98
CA GLU A 231 -24.85 -1.05 19.11
C GLU A 231 -26.37 -1.24 19.14
N LYS A 232 -26.92 -2.05 18.22
CA LYS A 232 -28.35 -2.40 18.22
C LYS A 232 -28.79 -3.10 19.51
N LEU A 233 -28.01 -4.05 20.00
CA LEU A 233 -28.32 -4.76 21.23
C LEU A 233 -28.28 -3.83 22.45
N VAL A 234 -27.30 -2.92 22.49
CA VAL A 234 -27.21 -1.90 23.54
C VAL A 234 -28.41 -0.97 23.49
N GLU A 235 -28.83 -0.51 22.31
CA GLU A 235 -30.02 0.33 22.13
C GLU A 235 -31.29 -0.40 22.60
N GLU A 236 -31.49 -1.64 22.17
CA GLU A 236 -32.64 -2.47 22.58
C GLU A 236 -32.68 -2.67 24.11
N ARG A 237 -31.53 -2.97 24.72
CA ARG A 237 -31.43 -3.17 26.17
C ARG A 237 -31.65 -1.87 26.93
N THR A 238 -31.15 -0.75 26.42
CA THR A 238 -31.32 0.58 27.02
C THR A 238 -32.78 0.98 26.97
N HIS A 239 -33.45 0.80 25.83
CA HIS A 239 -34.88 1.08 25.69
C HIS A 239 -35.74 0.23 26.64
N ASN A 240 -35.48 -1.08 26.72
CA ASN A 240 -36.18 -1.96 27.66
C ASN A 240 -35.96 -1.56 29.13
N LEU A 241 -34.77 -1.10 29.49
CA LEU A 241 -34.48 -0.60 30.84
C LEU A 241 -35.20 0.72 31.12
N GLU A 242 -35.26 1.63 30.15
CA GLU A 242 -35.99 2.89 30.26
C GLU A 242 -37.49 2.64 30.48
N GLU A 243 -38.11 1.74 29.71
CA GLU A 243 -39.51 1.37 29.91
C GLU A 243 -39.76 0.81 31.31
N LYS A 244 -38.91 -0.11 31.78
CA LYS A 244 -39.01 -0.66 33.13
C LYS A 244 -38.85 0.42 34.20
N ASN A 245 -37.92 1.36 34.00
CA ASN A 245 -37.69 2.46 34.92
C ASN A 245 -38.91 3.40 34.98
N ILE A 246 -39.54 3.70 33.85
CA ILE A 246 -40.79 4.48 33.80
C ILE A 246 -41.89 3.78 34.59
N ARG A 247 -42.11 2.47 34.34
CA ARG A 247 -43.15 1.70 35.06
C ARG A 247 -42.90 1.67 36.57
N LEU A 248 -41.67 1.42 37.00
CA LEU A 248 -41.31 1.44 38.42
C LEU A 248 -41.55 2.81 39.07
N ARG A 249 -41.28 3.90 38.34
CA ARG A 249 -41.53 5.26 38.81
C ARG A 249 -43.02 5.54 38.98
N ASP A 250 -43.83 5.13 38.01
CA ASP A 250 -45.29 5.28 38.06
C ASP A 250 -45.90 4.47 39.22
N TYR A 251 -45.43 3.25 39.42
CA TYR A 251 -45.81 2.43 40.58
C TYR A 251 -45.43 3.09 41.90
N ALA A 252 -44.17 3.55 42.05
CA ALA A 252 -43.73 4.24 43.26
C ALA A 252 -44.56 5.49 43.55
N PHE A 253 -44.89 6.28 42.52
CA PHE A 253 -45.75 7.45 42.64
C PHE A 253 -47.17 7.09 43.07
N TYR A 254 -47.76 6.06 42.45
CA TYR A 254 -49.10 5.57 42.79
C TYR A 254 -49.17 5.05 44.23
N HIS A 255 -48.20 4.24 44.65
CA HIS A 255 -48.10 3.71 46.00
C HIS A 255 -47.92 4.82 47.04
N ALA A 256 -47.08 5.83 46.76
CA ALA A 256 -46.95 7.00 47.63
C ALA A 256 -48.28 7.76 47.80
N HIS A 257 -49.06 7.91 46.72
CA HIS A 257 -50.39 8.53 46.79
C HIS A 257 -51.38 7.73 47.64
N LEU A 258 -51.43 6.41 47.43
CA LEU A 258 -52.31 5.52 48.20
C LEU A 258 -51.98 5.53 49.69
N LEU A 259 -50.70 5.54 50.06
CA LEU A 259 -50.26 5.61 51.46
C LEU A 259 -50.55 6.97 52.10
N ARG A 260 -50.42 8.06 51.31
CA ARG A 260 -50.55 9.42 51.82
C ARG A 260 -51.95 9.72 52.39
N ALA A 261 -53.02 9.23 51.75
CA ALA A 261 -54.39 9.50 52.19
C ALA A 261 -54.72 8.98 53.60
N PRO A 262 -54.58 7.67 53.90
CA PRO A 262 -54.81 7.14 55.24
C PRO A 262 -53.78 7.66 56.25
N TYR A 263 -52.52 7.84 55.86
CA TYR A 263 -51.51 8.42 56.75
C TYR A 263 -51.86 9.85 57.21
N CYS A 264 -52.28 10.73 56.29
CA CYS A 264 -52.72 12.07 56.64
C CYS A 264 -54.00 12.06 57.49
N ARG A 265 -54.94 11.13 57.25
CA ARG A 265 -56.12 10.95 58.10
C ARG A 265 -55.76 10.56 59.52
N VAL A 266 -54.86 9.58 59.70
CA VAL A 266 -54.34 9.17 61.02
C VAL A 266 -53.70 10.36 61.72
N LEU A 267 -52.81 11.09 61.05
CA LEU A 267 -52.14 12.26 61.63
C LEU A 267 -53.13 13.36 62.05
N GLY A 268 -54.13 13.64 61.21
CA GLY A 268 -55.17 14.63 61.51
C GLY A 268 -56.06 14.21 62.69
N LEU A 269 -56.44 12.94 62.77
CA LEU A 269 -57.24 12.41 63.88
C LEU A 269 -56.45 12.40 65.20
N LEU A 270 -55.14 12.12 65.17
CA LEU A 270 -54.27 12.26 66.34
C LEU A 270 -54.17 13.71 66.83
N GLN A 271 -54.11 14.67 65.90
CA GLN A 271 -54.14 16.11 66.25
C GLN A 271 -55.50 16.52 66.82
N LEU A 272 -56.62 16.08 66.25
CA LEU A 272 -57.94 16.33 66.81
C LEU A 272 -58.08 15.73 68.21
N MET A 273 -57.59 14.50 68.41
CA MET A 273 -57.61 13.83 69.70
C MET A 273 -56.82 14.59 70.78
N SER A 274 -55.74 15.30 70.42
CA SER A 274 -54.96 16.11 71.37
C SER A 274 -55.59 17.48 71.66
N MET A 275 -56.46 17.98 70.77
CA MET A 275 -57.15 19.28 70.93
C MET A 275 -58.54 19.15 71.57
N THR A 276 -59.20 17.99 71.47
CA THR A 276 -60.51 17.75 72.08
C THR A 276 -60.38 17.63 73.60
N SER A 277 -61.21 18.36 74.35
CA SER A 277 -61.18 18.34 75.83
C SER A 277 -62.10 17.28 76.45
N SER A 278 -63.12 16.83 75.70
CA SER A 278 -64.09 15.82 76.14
C SER A 278 -63.55 14.40 75.87
N GLU A 279 -63.32 13.62 76.92
CA GLU A 279 -62.92 12.21 76.80
C GLU A 279 -64.03 11.35 76.18
N GLU A 280 -65.30 11.73 76.38
CA GLU A 280 -66.43 11.04 75.78
C GLU A 280 -66.42 11.22 74.26
N GLU A 281 -66.22 12.46 73.76
CA GLU A 281 -66.13 12.80 72.33
C GLU A 281 -64.92 12.13 71.66
N LYS A 282 -63.77 12.08 72.33
CA LYS A 282 -62.60 11.32 71.83
C LYS A 282 -62.93 9.85 71.62
N ARG A 283 -63.63 9.25 72.57
CA ARG A 283 -63.92 7.82 72.59
C ARG A 283 -65.05 7.43 71.62
N THR A 284 -66.07 8.27 71.44
CA THR A 284 -67.22 7.96 70.60
C THR A 284 -67.04 8.37 69.14
N ASP A 285 -66.30 9.44 68.85
CA ASP A 285 -66.20 9.97 67.47
C ASP A 285 -64.81 9.85 66.86
N ILE A 286 -63.75 10.20 67.60
CA ILE A 286 -62.39 10.28 67.04
C ILE A 286 -61.71 8.91 67.02
N MET A 287 -61.78 8.16 68.12
CA MET A 287 -61.14 6.85 68.26
C MET A 287 -61.62 5.82 67.22
N PRO A 288 -62.93 5.67 66.94
CA PRO A 288 -63.39 4.72 65.92
C PRO A 288 -62.84 5.03 64.52
N LYS A 289 -62.83 6.32 64.14
CA LYS A 289 -62.29 6.78 62.85
C LYS A 289 -60.77 6.61 62.75
N LEU A 290 -60.07 6.71 63.89
CA LEU A 290 -58.63 6.49 63.95
C LEU A 290 -58.29 5.02 63.74
N VAL A 291 -59.02 4.12 64.38
CA VAL A 291 -58.89 2.66 64.18
C VAL A 291 -59.18 2.30 62.73
N GLU A 292 -60.28 2.82 62.15
CA GLU A 292 -60.62 2.60 60.74
C GLU A 292 -59.52 3.09 59.78
N SER A 293 -58.94 4.27 60.04
CA SER A 293 -57.86 4.82 59.20
C SER A 293 -56.55 4.03 59.33
N LEU A 294 -56.28 3.44 60.50
CA LEU A 294 -55.12 2.57 60.73
C LEU A 294 -55.30 1.20 60.05
N ASP A 295 -56.50 0.63 60.09
CA ASP A 295 -56.83 -0.62 59.39
C ASP A 295 -56.74 -0.44 57.87
N GLU A 296 -57.20 0.70 57.34
CA GLU A 296 -57.05 1.05 55.93
C GLU A 296 -55.57 1.22 55.54
N LEU A 297 -54.77 1.86 56.39
CA LEU A 297 -53.32 2.00 56.16
C LEU A 297 -52.63 0.63 56.11
N ASP A 298 -52.93 -0.26 57.06
CA ASP A 298 -52.36 -1.62 57.09
C ASP A 298 -52.80 -2.46 55.88
N MET A 299 -54.06 -2.31 55.45
CA MET A 299 -54.55 -2.95 54.22
C MET A 299 -53.79 -2.47 52.98
N VAL A 300 -53.55 -1.16 52.86
CA VAL A 300 -52.79 -0.58 51.75
C VAL A 300 -51.34 -1.09 51.77
N ILE A 301 -50.68 -1.13 52.93
CA ILE A 301 -49.31 -1.65 53.07
C ILE A 301 -49.22 -3.13 52.66
N LYS A 302 -50.15 -3.98 53.14
CA LYS A 302 -50.22 -5.40 52.75
C LYS A 302 -50.40 -5.57 51.24
N LYS A 303 -51.24 -4.74 50.63
CA LYS A 303 -51.47 -4.76 49.19
C LYS A 303 -50.21 -4.38 48.40
N ILE A 304 -49.44 -3.40 48.87
CA ILE A 304 -48.19 -2.99 48.23
C ILE A 304 -47.15 -4.12 48.30
N ASN A 305 -46.93 -4.69 49.49
CA ASN A 305 -45.93 -5.76 49.66
C ASN A 305 -46.26 -6.99 48.79
N HIS A 306 -47.53 -7.38 48.70
CA HIS A 306 -47.94 -8.49 47.83
C HIS A 306 -47.67 -8.22 46.35
N ILE A 307 -47.79 -6.98 45.87
CA ILE A 307 -47.49 -6.64 44.48
C ILE A 307 -45.98 -6.73 44.21
N VAL A 308 -45.17 -6.25 45.15
CA VAL A 308 -43.70 -6.27 45.05
C VAL A 308 -43.15 -7.70 45.03
N ASP A 309 -43.69 -8.62 45.82
CA ASP A 309 -43.22 -10.02 45.88
C ASP A 309 -43.60 -10.87 44.65
N VAL A 310 -44.55 -10.41 43.83
CA VAL A 310 -45.03 -11.14 42.63
C VAL A 310 -44.33 -10.67 41.35
N GLU A 311 -43.78 -9.46 41.33
CA GLU A 311 -43.12 -8.86 40.14
C GLU A 311 -41.57 -8.92 40.17
N VAL A 312 -40.95 -9.39 41.25
CA VAL A 312 -39.48 -9.61 41.38
C VAL A 312 -39.11 -11.06 41.10
#